data_AF-A0A2G4DMQ9-F1
#
_entry.id   AF-A0A2G4DMQ9-F1
#
_cell.length_a   1.000
_cell.length_b   1.000
_cell.length_c   1.000
_cell.angle_alpha   90.00
_cell.angle_beta   90.00
_cell.angle_gamma   90.00
#
_symmetry.space_group_name_H-M   'P 1'
#
loop_
_entity.id
_entity.type
_entity.pdbx_description
1 polymer ?
#
loop_
_entity_poly.entity_id
_entity_poly.type
_entity_poly.pdbx_seq_one_letter_code
_entity_poly.pdbx_strand_id
1 'polypeptide(L)'
;MPTLTKFAIRNFKGVEHTTIGLNDRTDNPVITLIGLNESGKTTILEALSYFVSSDPLVSSLFKAGKPKSSYTDIIPIDRRSAFNDSVQILAMVELDGSDISEISDLAKTFNFKVDEELLLNPFNVTHTITFVDSVYQSSTHNWGVELFVSLLDVNEFTECSTEDGVQGEFWNAAVEQIFLIKSICRSMITKLQ
;
A
#
# COMPACT_ATOMS: atom_id res chain seq x y z
N MET A 1 14.99 -1.12 -5.00
CA MET A 1 14.19 -1.38 -3.81
C MET A 1 13.11 -0.31 -3.70
N PRO A 2 11.83 -0.70 -3.72
CA PRO A 2 10.73 0.22 -3.67
C PRO A 2 10.76 0.95 -2.33
N THR A 3 10.56 2.25 -2.38
CA THR A 3 10.59 3.11 -1.20
C THR A 3 9.20 3.62 -0.91
N LEU A 4 8.78 3.50 0.35
CA LEU A 4 7.59 4.19 0.83
C LEU A 4 7.94 5.63 1.13
N THR A 5 7.17 6.55 0.59
CA THR A 5 7.48 7.99 0.68
C THR A 5 6.46 8.75 1.49
N LYS A 6 5.24 8.21 1.59
CA LYS A 6 4.13 8.83 2.30
C LYS A 6 3.10 7.80 2.74
N PHE A 7 2.45 8.05 3.87
CA PHE A 7 1.19 7.43 4.24
C PHE A 7 0.07 8.45 4.30
N ALA A 8 -1.15 8.04 3.96
CA ALA A 8 -2.37 8.79 4.21
C ALA A 8 -3.41 7.89 4.86
N ILE A 9 -4.05 8.38 5.92
CA ILE A 9 -5.09 7.67 6.66
C ILE A 9 -6.38 8.50 6.57
N ARG A 10 -7.51 7.84 6.36
CA ARG A 10 -8.84 8.45 6.31
C ARG A 10 -9.85 7.65 7.11
N ASN A 11 -10.74 8.36 7.80
CA ASN A 11 -11.86 7.78 8.54
C ASN A 11 -11.47 6.67 9.54
N PHE A 12 -10.30 6.75 10.18
CA PHE A 12 -9.82 5.71 11.10
C PHE A 12 -9.95 6.18 12.55
N LYS A 13 -10.92 5.63 13.30
CA LYS A 13 -11.18 5.99 14.71
C LYS A 13 -11.33 7.51 14.94
N GLY A 14 -10.36 8.14 15.61
CA GLY A 14 -10.38 9.59 15.84
C GLY A 14 -9.76 10.43 14.71
N VAL A 15 -9.27 9.77 13.65
CA VAL A 15 -8.58 10.41 12.52
C VAL A 15 -9.53 10.52 11.34
N GLU A 16 -10.00 11.73 11.06
CA GLU A 16 -10.75 12.02 9.83
C GLU A 16 -9.83 11.95 8.61
N HIS A 17 -8.71 12.70 8.65
CA HIS A 17 -7.67 12.64 7.64
C HIS A 17 -6.31 13.02 8.23
N THR A 18 -5.25 12.27 7.91
CA THR A 18 -3.88 12.68 8.18
C THR A 18 -2.91 12.12 7.15
N THR A 19 -1.76 12.77 7.00
CA THR A 19 -0.69 12.34 6.10
C THR A 19 0.66 12.39 6.79
N ILE A 20 1.51 11.40 6.53
CA ILE A 20 2.84 11.26 7.14
C ILE A 20 3.85 11.10 6.00
N GLY A 21 4.73 12.08 5.81
CA GLY A 21 5.85 12.00 4.88
C GLY A 21 7.00 11.20 5.49
N LEU A 22 7.60 10.32 4.70
CA LEU A 22 8.76 9.50 5.09
C LEU A 22 10.06 10.02 4.47
N ASN A 23 9.97 10.74 3.35
CA ASN A 23 11.12 11.22 2.59
C ASN A 23 11.66 12.60 3.02
N ASP A 24 11.03 13.26 3.98
CA ASP A 24 11.42 14.62 4.39
C ASP A 24 12.79 14.68 5.12
N ARG A 25 13.44 13.54 5.36
CA ARG A 25 14.71 13.46 6.09
C ARG A 25 15.66 12.43 5.47
N THR A 26 16.62 12.91 4.70
CA THR A 26 17.59 12.09 3.94
C THR A 26 18.55 11.28 4.81
N ASP A 27 18.75 11.65 6.09
CA ASP A 27 19.83 11.07 6.92
C ASP A 27 19.35 10.33 8.18
N ASN A 28 18.04 10.32 8.48
CA ASN A 28 17.54 9.69 9.72
C ASN A 28 16.35 8.76 9.44
N PRO A 29 16.50 7.43 9.65
CA PRO A 29 15.43 6.47 9.40
C PRO A 29 14.34 6.46 10.48
N VAL A 30 14.46 7.29 11.53
CA VAL A 30 13.52 7.32 12.65
C VAL A 30 12.55 8.51 12.51
N ILE A 31 11.26 8.19 12.47
CA ILE A 31 10.18 9.18 12.51
C ILE A 31 9.61 9.22 13.92
N THR A 32 9.70 10.38 14.57
CA THR A 32 9.15 10.61 15.90
C THR A 32 7.74 11.19 15.79
N LEU A 33 6.74 10.47 16.29
CA LEU A 33 5.39 11.00 16.47
C LEU A 33 5.34 11.80 17.78
N ILE A 34 5.36 13.14 17.67
CA ILE A 34 5.30 14.05 18.81
C ILE A 34 3.87 14.58 18.94
N GLY A 35 3.33 14.60 20.15
CA GLY A 35 2.03 15.20 20.44
C GLY A 35 1.62 15.03 21.89
N LEU A 36 0.65 15.82 22.34
CA LEU A 36 0.06 15.74 23.69
C LEU A 36 -0.63 14.38 23.90
N ASN A 37 -0.88 13.99 25.16
CA ASN A 37 -1.66 12.79 25.44
C ASN A 37 -3.03 12.85 24.73
N GLU A 38 -3.56 11.70 24.31
CA GLU A 38 -4.77 11.54 23.46
C GLU A 38 -4.75 12.16 22.05
N SER A 39 -3.61 12.67 21.54
CA SER A 39 -3.52 13.33 20.22
C SER A 39 -3.54 12.40 18.97
N GLY A 40 -3.96 11.14 19.09
CA GLY A 40 -4.05 10.21 17.94
C GLY A 40 -2.75 9.50 17.51
N LYS A 41 -1.66 9.58 18.28
CA LYS A 41 -0.38 8.88 17.97
C LYS A 41 -0.54 7.35 17.88
N THR A 42 -1.18 6.76 18.89
CA THR A 42 -1.47 5.32 18.90
C THR A 42 -2.39 4.95 17.74
N THR A 43 -3.37 5.80 17.43
CA THR A 43 -4.30 5.59 16.31
C THR A 43 -3.59 5.55 14.96
N ILE A 44 -2.57 6.39 14.77
CA ILE A 44 -1.71 6.35 13.58
C ILE A 44 -0.96 5.01 13.49
N LEU A 45 -0.32 4.57 14.58
CA LEU A 45 0.44 3.32 14.59
C LEU A 45 -0.46 2.09 14.38
N GLU A 46 -1.68 2.11 14.94
CA GLU A 46 -2.70 1.10 14.70
C GLU A 46 -3.13 1.10 13.22
N ALA A 47 -3.39 2.25 12.61
CA ALA A 47 -3.72 2.30 11.19
C ALA A 47 -2.59 1.71 10.33
N LEU A 48 -1.33 2.10 10.60
CA LEU A 48 -0.19 1.53 9.89
C LEU A 48 -0.07 0.01 10.08
N SER A 49 -0.39 -0.52 11.26
CA SER A 49 -0.39 -1.97 11.47
C SER A 49 -1.50 -2.68 10.68
N TYR A 50 -2.66 -2.05 10.46
CA TYR A 50 -3.72 -2.60 9.59
C TYR A 50 -3.27 -2.70 8.12
N PHE A 51 -2.50 -1.72 7.64
CA PHE A 51 -1.94 -1.76 6.28
C PHE A 51 -0.89 -2.87 6.11
N VAL A 52 -0.13 -3.14 7.16
CA VAL A 52 1.01 -4.08 7.16
C VAL A 52 0.60 -5.54 7.48
N SER A 53 -0.43 -5.74 8.30
CA SER A 53 -0.82 -7.06 8.85
C SER A 53 -1.51 -7.99 7.86
N SER A 54 -1.60 -7.63 6.58
CA SER A 54 -1.89 -8.54 5.47
C SER A 54 -0.73 -9.51 5.18
N ASP A 55 0.46 -9.32 5.79
CA ASP A 55 1.58 -10.28 5.83
C ASP A 55 1.43 -11.30 7.00
N PRO A 56 1.37 -12.62 6.73
CA PRO A 56 1.25 -13.66 7.76
C PRO A 56 2.36 -13.66 8.81
N LEU A 57 3.58 -13.23 8.48
CA LEU A 57 4.70 -13.16 9.43
C LEU A 57 4.65 -11.89 10.29
N VAL A 58 4.21 -10.77 9.74
CA VAL A 58 4.06 -9.52 10.52
C VAL A 58 2.86 -9.59 11.46
N SER A 59 1.78 -10.26 11.04
CA SER A 59 0.66 -10.62 11.92
C SER A 59 1.11 -11.38 13.17
N SER A 60 2.25 -12.09 13.09
CA SER A 60 2.82 -12.85 14.20
C SER A 60 3.61 -12.02 15.21
N LEU A 61 4.15 -10.87 14.80
CA LEU A 61 4.82 -9.91 15.70
C LEU A 61 3.80 -9.05 16.46
N PHE A 62 2.65 -8.80 15.85
CA PHE A 62 1.49 -8.17 16.50
C PHE A 62 0.58 -9.17 17.24
N LYS A 63 0.99 -10.43 17.46
CA LYS A 63 0.28 -11.46 18.27
C LYS A 63 0.13 -11.12 19.77
N ALA A 64 0.28 -9.86 20.16
CA ALA A 64 -0.34 -9.34 21.39
C ALA A 64 -1.81 -8.89 21.16
N GLY A 65 -2.34 -8.99 19.94
CA GLY A 65 -3.75 -8.79 19.66
C GLY A 65 -4.12 -9.46 18.34
N LYS A 66 -4.82 -10.60 18.41
CA LYS A 66 -5.70 -10.99 17.29
C LYS A 66 -6.52 -9.75 16.90
N PRO A 67 -6.82 -9.47 15.61
CA PRO A 67 -8.01 -8.71 15.30
C PRO A 67 -9.21 -9.60 15.66
N LYS A 68 -9.51 -9.65 16.97
CA LYS A 68 -10.72 -10.23 17.53
C LYS A 68 -11.77 -9.13 17.76
N SER A 69 -11.54 -7.95 17.21
CA SER A 69 -12.50 -6.87 17.16
C SER A 69 -13.12 -6.83 15.78
N SER A 70 -14.44 -6.81 15.77
CA SER A 70 -15.25 -6.41 14.63
C SER A 70 -14.65 -5.17 13.95
N TYR A 71 -14.65 -5.12 12.61
CA TYR A 71 -14.24 -3.93 11.84
C TYR A 71 -14.93 -2.63 12.31
N THR A 72 -15.97 -2.73 13.14
CA THR A 72 -16.56 -1.60 13.88
C THR A 72 -15.56 -0.79 14.70
N ASP A 73 -14.46 -1.39 15.17
CA ASP A 73 -13.50 -0.70 16.05
C ASP A 73 -12.66 0.36 15.32
N ILE A 74 -12.56 0.25 13.99
CA ILE A 74 -11.82 1.21 13.15
C ILE A 74 -12.73 2.33 12.61
N ILE A 75 -14.04 2.19 12.71
CA ILE A 75 -15.02 3.19 12.26
C ILE A 75 -14.81 4.52 13.03
N PRO A 76 -14.98 5.69 12.39
CA PRO A 76 -14.92 6.97 13.06
C PRO A 76 -15.78 7.02 14.31
N ILE A 77 -15.22 7.48 15.42
CA ILE A 77 -15.85 7.39 16.76
C ILE A 77 -17.22 8.09 16.76
N ASP A 78 -17.31 9.23 16.08
CA ASP A 78 -18.50 10.06 15.92
C ASP A 78 -19.56 9.45 14.98
N ARG A 79 -19.22 8.43 14.19
CA ARG A 79 -20.11 7.83 13.16
C ARG A 79 -20.43 6.35 13.38
N ARG A 80 -20.02 5.77 14.52
CA ARG A 80 -20.15 4.32 14.80
C ARG A 80 -21.55 3.74 14.69
N SER A 81 -22.61 4.52 14.83
CA SER A 81 -23.99 4.04 14.79
C SER A 81 -24.62 3.97 13.39
N ALA A 82 -24.05 4.63 12.39
CA ALA A 82 -24.63 4.71 11.04
C ALA A 82 -23.58 5.03 9.96
N PHE A 83 -22.44 4.32 9.97
CA PHE A 83 -21.34 4.58 9.05
C PHE A 83 -21.57 3.92 7.68
N ASN A 84 -21.67 4.74 6.64
CA ASN A 84 -21.98 4.35 5.26
C ASN A 84 -20.86 4.74 4.28
N ASP A 85 -19.61 4.73 4.77
CA ASP A 85 -18.42 5.16 4.02
C ASP A 85 -17.30 4.13 4.23
N SER A 86 -16.08 4.47 3.84
CA SER A 86 -14.91 3.61 3.91
C SER A 86 -13.84 4.16 4.85
N VAL A 87 -13.09 3.23 5.44
CA VAL A 87 -11.82 3.51 6.10
C VAL A 87 -10.71 3.22 5.09
N GLN A 88 -9.79 4.17 4.90
CA GLN A 88 -8.75 4.05 3.88
C GLN A 88 -7.36 4.30 4.47
N ILE A 89 -6.43 3.44 4.09
CA ILE A 89 -5.02 3.57 4.43
C ILE A 89 -4.23 3.42 3.14
N LEU A 90 -3.51 4.47 2.78
CA LEU A 90 -2.78 4.59 1.53
C LEU A 90 -1.30 4.75 1.83
N ALA A 91 -0.47 4.06 1.04
CA ALA A 91 0.96 4.27 1.01
C ALA A 91 1.38 4.70 -0.41
N MET A 92 2.27 5.68 -0.50
CA MET A 92 2.90 6.09 -1.75
C MET A 92 4.21 5.34 -1.93
N VAL A 93 4.36 4.68 -3.07
CA VAL A 93 5.50 3.84 -3.43
C VAL A 93 6.24 4.49 -4.59
N GLU A 94 7.56 4.53 -4.49
CA GLU A 94 8.48 4.90 -5.56
C GLU A 94 9.37 3.71 -5.91
N LEU A 95 9.50 3.41 -7.20
CA LEU A 95 10.41 2.40 -7.72
C LEU A 95 11.77 3.01 -8.02
N ASP A 96 12.85 2.30 -7.74
CA ASP A 96 14.18 2.70 -8.20
C ASP A 96 14.55 2.00 -9.52
N GLY A 97 15.70 2.39 -10.10
CA GLY A 97 16.15 1.83 -11.37
C GLY A 97 16.42 0.32 -11.34
N SER A 98 16.70 -0.27 -10.17
CA SER A 98 16.83 -1.72 -10.06
C SER A 98 15.48 -2.42 -10.13
N ASP A 99 14.46 -1.86 -9.50
CA ASP A 99 13.09 -2.41 -9.54
C ASP A 99 12.53 -2.34 -10.97
N ILE A 100 12.75 -1.22 -11.65
CA ILE A 100 12.33 -1.02 -13.04
C ILE A 100 13.05 -2.01 -13.96
N SER A 101 14.35 -2.22 -13.77
CA SER A 101 15.12 -3.21 -14.54
C SER A 101 14.57 -4.62 -14.35
N GLU A 102 14.20 -5.01 -13.13
CA GLU A 102 13.62 -6.33 -12.86
C GLU A 102 12.24 -6.49 -13.52
N ILE A 103 11.39 -5.46 -13.49
CA ILE A 103 10.09 -5.47 -14.17
C ILE A 103 10.29 -5.53 -15.70
N SER A 104 11.25 -4.80 -16.24
CA SER A 104 11.60 -4.80 -17.66
C SER A 104 12.11 -6.18 -18.11
N ASP A 105 12.94 -6.84 -17.29
CA ASP A 105 13.40 -8.20 -17.55
C ASP A 105 12.27 -9.23 -17.46
N LEU A 106 11.36 -9.08 -16.50
CA LEU A 106 10.14 -9.89 -16.41
C LEU A 106 9.29 -9.73 -17.67
N ALA A 107 9.06 -8.50 -18.14
CA ALA A 107 8.24 -8.23 -19.32
C ALA A 107 8.77 -8.92 -20.59
N LYS A 108 10.09 -9.01 -20.74
CA LYS A 108 10.72 -9.73 -21.87
C LYS A 108 10.33 -11.20 -21.88
N THR A 109 10.11 -11.82 -20.72
CA THR A 109 9.64 -13.22 -20.63
C THR A 109 8.21 -13.40 -21.14
N PHE A 110 7.41 -12.31 -21.12
CA PHE A 110 6.06 -12.23 -21.70
C PHE A 110 6.07 -11.68 -23.13
N ASN A 111 7.24 -11.51 -23.75
CA ASN A 111 7.42 -10.94 -25.09
C ASN A 111 6.93 -9.48 -25.21
N PHE A 112 7.06 -8.73 -24.11
CA PHE A 112 6.73 -7.31 -24.02
C PHE A 112 7.98 -6.45 -23.75
N LYS A 113 7.88 -5.16 -24.10
CA LYS A 113 8.68 -4.08 -23.52
C LYS A 113 7.79 -3.17 -22.70
N VAL A 114 8.33 -2.62 -21.61
CA VAL A 114 7.61 -1.75 -20.68
C VAL A 114 8.02 -0.30 -20.91
N ASP A 115 7.09 0.63 -20.69
CA ASP A 115 7.41 2.05 -20.60
C ASP A 115 8.08 2.34 -19.24
N GLU A 116 9.41 2.36 -19.24
CA GLU A 116 10.21 2.59 -18.03
C GLU A 116 10.08 4.03 -17.51
N GLU A 117 9.72 5.01 -18.35
CA GLU A 117 9.54 6.40 -17.91
C GLU A 117 8.28 6.54 -17.05
N LEU A 118 7.20 5.84 -17.41
CA LEU A 118 5.98 5.84 -16.62
C LEU A 118 6.14 5.12 -15.28
N LEU A 119 6.98 4.08 -15.23
CA LEU A 119 7.30 3.35 -14.00
C LEU A 119 8.06 4.17 -12.95
N LEU A 120 8.73 5.26 -13.36
CA LEU A 120 9.38 6.18 -12.43
C LEU A 120 8.38 7.01 -11.61
N ASN A 121 7.13 7.10 -12.06
CA ASN A 121 6.12 7.88 -11.35
C ASN A 121 5.71 7.18 -10.05
N PRO A 122 5.67 7.91 -8.92
CA PRO A 122 5.16 7.36 -7.67
C PRO A 122 3.70 6.94 -7.83
N PHE A 123 3.35 5.80 -7.25
CA PHE A 123 1.97 5.29 -7.27
C PHE A 123 1.45 4.98 -5.88
N ASN A 124 0.13 4.83 -5.76
CA ASN A 124 -0.54 4.59 -4.50
C ASN A 124 -0.88 3.11 -4.32
N VAL A 125 -0.59 2.57 -3.15
CA VAL A 125 -1.14 1.28 -2.68
C VAL A 125 -2.17 1.59 -1.62
N THR A 126 -3.42 1.24 -1.87
CA THR A 126 -4.56 1.63 -1.02
C THR A 126 -5.26 0.40 -0.47
N HIS A 127 -5.36 0.32 0.86
CA HIS A 127 -6.26 -0.60 1.56
C HIS A 127 -7.55 0.15 1.92
N THR A 128 -8.68 -0.30 1.36
CA THR A 128 -10.01 0.28 1.61
C THR A 128 -10.90 -0.76 2.29
N ILE A 129 -11.56 -0.35 3.37
CA ILE A 129 -12.55 -1.17 4.09
C ILE A 129 -13.88 -0.42 4.06
N THR A 130 -14.90 -1.01 3.42
CA THR A 130 -16.18 -0.36 3.14
C THR A 130 -17.26 -0.83 4.11
N PHE A 131 -18.13 0.09 4.52
CA PHE A 131 -19.22 -0.15 5.45
C PHE A 131 -20.55 0.39 4.94
N VAL A 132 -21.62 -0.29 5.30
CA VAL A 132 -23.01 0.19 5.15
C VAL A 132 -23.70 -0.04 6.49
N ASP A 133 -24.28 1.02 7.05
CA ASP A 133 -24.86 1.06 8.39
C ASP A 133 -23.97 0.45 9.47
N SER A 134 -22.68 0.80 9.44
CA SER A 134 -21.63 0.33 10.34
C SER A 134 -21.32 -1.17 10.25
N VAL A 135 -21.90 -1.87 9.27
CA VAL A 135 -21.62 -3.27 8.99
C VAL A 135 -20.59 -3.34 7.86
N TYR A 136 -19.52 -4.10 8.10
CA TYR A 136 -18.50 -4.39 7.10
C TYR A 136 -19.13 -5.01 5.85
N GLN A 137 -18.75 -4.50 4.69
CA GLN A 137 -19.18 -5.01 3.39
C GLN A 137 -18.02 -5.70 2.65
N SER A 138 -16.92 -4.98 2.48
CA SER A 138 -15.79 -5.45 1.68
C SER A 138 -14.47 -4.82 2.13
N SER A 139 -13.38 -5.48 1.76
CA SER A 139 -12.02 -4.99 1.91
C SER A 139 -11.32 -5.17 0.58
N THR A 140 -10.74 -4.10 0.04
CA THR A 140 -10.03 -4.12 -1.24
C THR A 140 -8.61 -3.58 -1.06
N HIS A 141 -7.69 -4.16 -1.81
CA HIS A 141 -6.33 -3.64 -1.98
C HIS A 141 -6.22 -3.19 -3.43
N ASN A 142 -5.93 -1.92 -3.64
CA ASN A 142 -5.74 -1.35 -4.96
C ASN A 142 -4.28 -0.92 -5.13
N TRP A 143 -3.66 -1.38 -6.20
CA TRP A 143 -2.37 -0.93 -6.67
C TRP A 143 -2.59 0.05 -7.81
N GLY A 144 -2.36 1.33 -7.56
CA GLY A 144 -2.45 2.38 -8.58
C GLY A 144 -1.23 2.43 -9.50
N VAL A 145 -0.52 1.31 -9.68
CA VAL A 145 0.61 1.23 -10.60
C VAL A 145 0.06 1.11 -12.02
N GLU A 146 0.47 2.04 -12.86
CA GLU A 146 0.09 2.06 -14.27
C GLU A 146 1.19 1.36 -15.07
N LEU A 147 0.89 0.18 -15.61
CA LEU A 147 1.83 -0.59 -16.42
C LEU A 147 1.47 -0.44 -17.88
N PHE A 148 2.40 0.11 -18.66
CA PHE A 148 2.25 0.26 -20.10
C PHE A 148 3.22 -0.67 -20.80
N VAL A 149 2.70 -1.52 -21.68
CA VAL A 149 3.49 -2.48 -22.44
C VAL A 149 3.27 -2.34 -23.93
N SER A 150 4.27 -2.72 -24.70
CA SER A 150 4.09 -3.00 -26.12
C SER A 150 4.82 -4.27 -26.52
N LEU A 151 4.47 -4.80 -27.70
CA LEU A 151 5.25 -5.87 -28.30
C LEU A 151 6.65 -5.36 -28.66
N LEU A 152 7.66 -6.23 -28.60
CA LEU A 152 9.07 -5.86 -28.77
C LEU A 152 9.33 -4.99 -30.03
N ASP A 153 8.65 -5.31 -31.14
CA ASP A 153 8.82 -4.64 -32.44
C ASP A 153 7.88 -3.44 -32.67
N VAL A 154 7.02 -3.10 -31.71
CA VAL A 154 5.97 -2.09 -31.84
C VAL A 154 6.21 -0.95 -30.85
N ASN A 155 6.13 0.31 -31.30
CA ASN A 155 6.34 1.50 -30.45
C ASN A 155 5.05 2.07 -29.84
N GLU A 156 3.95 1.37 -29.98
CA GLU A 156 2.65 1.75 -29.41
C GLU A 156 2.44 1.01 -28.09
N PHE A 157 2.50 1.76 -26.98
CA PHE A 157 2.27 1.24 -25.65
C PHE A 157 0.78 1.24 -25.31
N THR A 158 0.32 0.15 -24.72
CA THR A 158 -1.03 -0.03 -24.22
C THR A 158 -0.98 -0.29 -22.73
N GLU A 159 -1.92 0.30 -21.99
CA GLU A 159 -2.09 0.02 -20.57
C GLU A 159 -2.48 -1.45 -20.36
N CYS A 160 -1.80 -2.13 -19.44
CA CYS A 160 -2.19 -3.46 -19.01
C CYS A 160 -3.42 -3.36 -18.11
N SER A 161 -4.49 -4.06 -18.45
CA SER A 161 -5.57 -4.32 -17.49
C SER A 161 -5.39 -5.69 -16.84
N THR A 162 -5.89 -5.82 -15.60
CA THR A 162 -5.87 -7.07 -14.83
C THR A 162 -6.69 -8.20 -15.46
N GLU A 163 -7.56 -7.89 -16.42
CA GLU A 163 -8.50 -8.83 -17.03
C GLU A 163 -8.03 -9.31 -18.43
N ASP A 164 -6.95 -8.72 -18.96
CA ASP A 164 -6.51 -8.93 -20.36
C ASP A 164 -5.49 -10.06 -20.52
N GLY A 165 -5.92 -11.32 -20.38
CA GLY A 165 -5.14 -12.50 -20.75
C GLY A 165 -3.67 -12.44 -20.35
N VAL A 166 -2.75 -12.45 -21.33
CA VAL A 166 -1.29 -12.41 -21.11
C VAL A 166 -0.82 -11.07 -20.50
N GLN A 167 -1.45 -9.94 -20.85
CA GLN A 167 -1.13 -8.65 -20.23
C GLN A 167 -1.58 -8.61 -18.76
N GLY A 168 -2.73 -9.20 -18.44
CA GLY A 168 -3.18 -9.38 -17.07
C GLY A 168 -2.27 -10.32 -16.26
N GLU A 169 -1.78 -11.41 -16.86
CA GLU A 169 -0.78 -12.29 -16.24
C GLU A 169 0.53 -11.54 -15.94
N PHE A 170 1.01 -10.73 -16.89
CA PHE A 170 2.17 -9.86 -16.67
C PHE A 170 1.91 -8.84 -15.57
N TRP A 171 0.76 -8.16 -15.56
CA TRP A 171 0.41 -7.19 -14.52
C TRP A 171 0.47 -7.82 -13.13
N ASN A 172 -0.14 -8.99 -12.97
CA ASN A 172 -0.14 -9.72 -11.70
C ASN A 172 1.28 -10.12 -11.29
N ALA A 173 2.08 -10.65 -12.23
CA ALA A 173 3.47 -11.02 -11.96
C ALA A 173 4.34 -9.81 -11.60
N ALA A 174 4.14 -8.66 -12.24
CA ALA A 174 4.85 -7.42 -11.95
C ALA A 174 4.49 -6.88 -10.56
N VAL A 175 3.22 -6.88 -10.18
CA VAL A 175 2.79 -6.49 -8.83
C VAL A 175 3.29 -7.47 -7.77
N GLU A 176 3.27 -8.77 -8.06
CA GLU A 176 3.89 -9.78 -7.19
C GLU A 176 5.39 -9.55 -7.06
N GLN A 177 6.09 -9.21 -8.14
CA GLN A 177 7.51 -8.89 -8.11
C GLN A 177 7.77 -7.64 -7.25
N ILE A 178 6.99 -6.56 -7.40
CA ILE A 178 7.06 -5.36 -6.55
C ILE A 178 6.82 -5.73 -5.07
N PHE A 179 5.91 -6.66 -4.79
CA PHE A 179 5.61 -7.15 -3.44
C PHE A 179 6.70 -8.09 -2.88
N LEU A 180 7.26 -8.97 -3.72
CA LEU A 180 8.29 -9.97 -3.43
C LEU A 180 9.70 -9.38 -3.36
N ILE A 181 9.94 -8.21 -3.97
CA ILE A 181 11.18 -7.39 -3.88
C ILE A 181 11.49 -6.90 -2.44
N LYS A 182 10.85 -7.53 -1.46
CA LYS A 182 11.11 -7.57 -0.03
C LYS A 182 10.15 -6.63 0.66
N SER A 183 9.09 -7.23 1.18
CA SER A 183 8.50 -6.90 2.46
C SER A 183 8.66 -5.41 2.79
N ILE A 184 7.88 -4.60 2.07
CA ILE A 184 7.63 -3.19 2.34
C ILE A 184 7.30 -2.97 3.83
N CYS A 185 6.88 -4.04 4.52
CA CYS A 185 6.64 -4.13 5.95
C CYS A 185 7.84 -4.54 6.85
N ARG A 186 8.80 -5.35 6.38
CA ARG A 186 9.95 -5.83 7.20
C ARG A 186 10.94 -4.71 7.49
N SER A 187 11.11 -3.74 6.58
CA SER A 187 11.97 -2.56 6.80
C SER A 187 11.54 -1.71 8.01
N MET A 188 10.23 -1.57 8.26
CA MET A 188 9.72 -0.78 9.38
C MET A 188 9.95 -1.42 10.76
N ILE A 189 10.13 -2.74 10.84
CA ILE A 189 10.22 -3.46 12.13
C ILE A 189 11.66 -3.84 12.49
N THR A 190 12.55 -4.03 11.50
CA THR A 190 13.95 -4.46 11.78
C THR A 190 14.85 -3.33 12.33
N LYS A 191 14.35 -2.11 12.50
CA LYS A 191 15.05 -0.99 13.17
C LYS A 191 14.54 -0.68 14.59
N LEU A 192 13.70 -1.56 15.15
CA LEU A 192 13.18 -1.47 16.54
C LEU A 192 13.78 -2.51 17.50
N GLN A 193 14.90 -3.13 17.13
CA GLN A 193 15.75 -3.93 18.03
C GLN A 193 17.11 -3.26 18.18
#